data_AF-S8CKE9-F1
#
_entry.id   AF-S8CKE9-F1
#
_cell.length_a   1.000
_cell.length_b   1.000
_cell.length_c   1.000
_cell.angle_alpha   90.00
_cell.angle_beta   90.00
_cell.angle_gamma   90.00
#
_symmetry.space_group_name_H-M   'P 1'
#
loop_
_entity.id
_entity.type
_entity.pdbx_description
1 polymer ?
#
loop_
_entity_poly.entity_id
_entity_poly.type
_entity_poly.pdbx_seq_one_letter_code
_entity_poly.pdbx_strand_id
1 'polypeptide(L)'
;YPELKNEMWCHRYDLRNLCDEIKFPNWPIVEHVEFLQSLLAMWREELTRKPMDLSEEEACKILEISIEEVSRDDTPRKANSGCNDEPLSISKQIEYIDEEKLKRQYRKLAMKFHPDKNPEGREKFMAVPRAYECLQVAIQGCESSSLNGEELVRAGGIPLLSTLLSRCMCVVQPTTLASEPSATIVANILQSFSVLSTFESARVEMLELAGLIDDIIHSTELELVPTAVATALQAISHISVSFEFQNTLLKAGAMWYLIPLLLNYDSTAEEPDKKDALGVGISVQIAKNSHAVLAARALSRLSGLCNSEDGIPYNASAVDALKALLTPKLASKLKDEQPLDLLSTLNSNLETPEIIWNSSTRAELLKFVDEQRSILCHDGLFDLKNSCSFIYETLSKELYIGNVYLRVYNDQPDFEISEPEELCIALVDFISCLV
;
A
#
# COMPACT_ATOMS: atom_id res chain seq x y z
N TYR A 1 -10.57 19.95 -32.69
CA TYR A 1 -9.34 19.25 -33.09
C TYR A 1 -9.47 17.78 -32.68
N PRO A 2 -9.61 16.85 -33.64
CA PRO A 2 -9.71 15.42 -33.34
C PRO A 2 -8.43 14.83 -32.75
N GLU A 3 -7.30 15.51 -32.94
CA GLU A 3 -5.95 15.15 -32.46
C GLU A 3 -5.80 15.32 -30.93
N LEU A 4 -6.53 16.27 -30.34
CA LEU A 4 -6.54 16.60 -28.90
C LEU A 4 -7.39 15.63 -28.05
N LYS A 5 -8.03 14.62 -28.66
CA LYS A 5 -9.04 13.79 -27.98
C LYS A 5 -8.43 12.72 -27.05
N ASN A 6 -7.14 12.45 -27.19
CA ASN A 6 -6.36 11.51 -26.37
C ASN A 6 -5.19 12.21 -25.64
N GLU A 7 -5.21 13.54 -25.54
CA GLU A 7 -4.15 14.31 -24.87
C GLU A 7 -4.53 14.54 -23.40
N MET A 8 -3.70 14.02 -22.50
CA MET A 8 -3.81 14.27 -21.06
C MET A 8 -3.22 15.64 -20.76
N TRP A 9 -4.08 16.65 -20.70
CA TRP A 9 -3.70 18.02 -20.34
C TRP A 9 -3.83 18.24 -18.84
N CYS A 10 -2.76 18.69 -18.18
CA CYS A 10 -2.79 19.06 -16.77
C CYS A 10 -2.16 20.44 -16.56
N HIS A 11 -2.90 21.33 -15.88
CA HIS A 11 -2.58 22.75 -15.73
C HIS A 11 -2.32 23.46 -17.07
N ARG A 12 -1.04 23.58 -17.47
CA ARG A 12 -0.58 24.23 -18.70
C ARG A 12 0.25 23.32 -19.60
N TYR A 13 0.38 22.04 -19.22
CA TYR A 13 1.26 21.09 -19.89
C TYR A 13 0.46 19.93 -20.47
N ASP A 14 0.80 19.54 -21.69
CA ASP A 14 0.48 18.24 -22.23
C ASP A 14 1.44 17.23 -21.60
N LEU A 15 0.92 16.32 -20.80
CA LEU A 15 1.72 15.35 -20.05
C LEU A 15 2.54 14.44 -20.94
N ARG A 16 2.05 14.13 -22.14
CA ARG A 16 2.76 13.26 -23.08
C ARG A 16 3.98 13.96 -23.66
N ASN A 17 3.85 15.25 -23.94
CA ASN A 17 4.95 16.07 -24.45
C ASN A 17 5.93 16.42 -23.32
N LEU A 18 5.46 16.56 -22.07
CA LEU A 18 6.32 16.76 -20.90
C LEU A 18 7.22 15.55 -20.63
N CYS A 19 6.73 14.33 -20.85
CA CYS A 19 7.50 13.09 -20.67
C CYS A 19 8.43 12.73 -21.86
N ASP A 20 8.38 13.46 -22.97
CA ASP A 20 9.19 13.19 -24.17
C ASP A 20 10.51 13.96 -24.12
N GLU A 21 11.48 13.43 -23.37
CA GLU A 21 12.82 14.04 -23.21
C GLU A 21 13.65 14.03 -24.50
N ILE A 22 13.30 13.19 -25.47
CA ILE A 22 13.97 13.12 -26.77
C ILE A 22 13.57 14.33 -27.62
N LYS A 23 12.27 14.65 -27.64
CA LYS A 23 11.71 15.74 -28.44
C LYS A 23 11.77 17.08 -27.72
N PHE A 24 11.68 17.10 -26.39
CA PHE A 24 11.66 18.30 -25.56
C PHE A 24 12.64 18.23 -24.38
N PRO A 25 13.95 18.19 -24.65
CA PRO A 25 14.95 18.12 -23.59
C PRO A 25 14.92 19.38 -22.71
N ASN A 26 14.95 19.20 -21.39
CA ASN A 26 14.94 20.26 -20.39
C ASN A 26 13.72 21.20 -20.46
N TRP A 27 12.53 20.69 -20.76
CA TRP A 27 11.32 21.52 -20.77
C TRP A 27 11.11 22.19 -19.41
N PRO A 28 11.15 23.53 -19.34
CA PRO A 28 11.00 24.23 -18.07
C PRO A 28 9.58 24.10 -17.53
N ILE A 29 9.45 23.51 -16.34
CA ILE A 29 8.20 23.47 -15.57
C ILE A 29 8.09 24.77 -14.76
N VAL A 30 7.36 25.73 -15.33
CA VAL A 30 6.87 26.96 -14.69
C VAL A 30 5.71 26.62 -13.75
N GLU A 31 5.66 27.25 -12.56
CA GLU A 31 4.61 26.99 -11.54
C GLU A 31 4.55 25.49 -11.14
N HIS A 32 5.72 24.91 -10.85
CA HIS A 32 5.88 23.47 -10.59
C HIS A 32 5.02 22.95 -9.42
N VAL A 33 4.72 23.80 -8.44
CA VAL A 33 3.85 23.44 -7.31
C VAL A 33 2.40 23.35 -7.78
N GLU A 34 1.89 24.36 -8.48
CA GLU A 34 0.51 24.43 -8.96
C GLU A 34 0.22 23.38 -10.04
N PHE A 35 1.21 23.13 -10.91
CA PHE A 35 1.15 22.07 -11.89
C PHE A 35 1.05 20.70 -11.22
N LEU A 36 1.92 20.43 -10.26
CA LEU A 36 1.94 19.14 -9.56
C LEU A 36 0.68 18.96 -8.69
N GLN A 37 0.20 20.01 -8.02
CA GLN A 37 -1.09 20.01 -7.33
C GLN A 37 -2.24 19.69 -8.29
N SER A 38 -2.23 20.26 -9.49
CA SER A 38 -3.25 19.98 -10.52
C SER A 38 -3.16 18.55 -11.04
N LEU A 39 -1.94 18.01 -11.19
CA LEU A 39 -1.69 16.64 -11.64
C LEU A 39 -2.20 15.64 -10.60
N LEU A 40 -1.87 15.89 -9.35
CA LEU A 40 -2.24 15.06 -8.21
C LEU A 40 -3.74 15.20 -7.89
N ALA A 41 -4.34 16.37 -8.10
CA ALA A 41 -5.80 16.55 -7.97
C ALA A 41 -6.56 15.77 -9.05
N MET A 42 -6.11 15.86 -10.31
CA MET A 42 -6.65 15.09 -11.43
C MET A 42 -6.52 13.59 -11.19
N TRP A 43 -5.34 13.15 -10.74
CA TRP A 43 -5.10 11.75 -10.41
C TRP A 43 -5.91 11.27 -9.19
N ARG A 44 -6.06 12.11 -8.16
CA ARG A 44 -6.90 11.79 -7.00
C ARG A 44 -8.37 11.70 -7.38
N GLU A 45 -8.88 12.57 -8.24
CA GLU A 45 -10.24 12.48 -8.78
C GLU A 45 -10.44 11.16 -9.55
N GLU A 46 -9.44 10.74 -10.31
CA GLU A 46 -9.47 9.46 -11.02
C GLU A 46 -9.45 8.26 -10.06
N LEU A 47 -8.57 8.27 -9.05
CA LEU A 47 -8.44 7.21 -8.04
C LEU A 47 -9.63 7.13 -7.08
N THR A 48 -10.30 8.25 -6.80
CA THR A 48 -11.47 8.33 -5.90
C THR A 48 -12.79 8.35 -6.66
N ARG A 49 -12.75 8.17 -7.99
CA ARG A 49 -13.95 8.03 -8.81
C ARG A 49 -14.74 6.84 -8.29
N LYS A 50 -15.86 7.11 -7.62
CA LYS A 50 -16.74 6.07 -7.12
C LYS A 50 -17.17 5.18 -8.30
N PRO A 51 -17.27 3.85 -8.12
CA PRO A 51 -18.00 3.04 -9.08
C PRO A 51 -19.37 3.67 -9.26
N MET A 52 -19.79 3.87 -10.50
CA MET A 52 -21.02 4.60 -10.81
C MET A 52 -22.21 3.95 -10.10
N ASP A 53 -23.06 4.76 -9.44
CA ASP A 53 -24.35 4.33 -8.85
C ASP A 53 -25.40 3.95 -9.92
N LEU A 54 -24.97 3.70 -11.16
CA LEU A 54 -25.78 3.35 -12.30
C LEU A 54 -25.50 1.89 -12.64
N SER A 55 -26.53 1.04 -12.59
CA SER A 55 -26.37 -0.36 -12.98
C SER A 55 -26.15 -0.49 -14.49
N GLU A 56 -25.43 -1.52 -14.92
CA GLU A 56 -25.16 -1.77 -16.34
C GLU A 56 -26.45 -1.95 -17.15
N GLU A 57 -27.50 -2.50 -16.51
CA GLU A 57 -28.84 -2.66 -17.07
C GLU A 57 -29.54 -1.32 -17.32
N GLU A 58 -29.43 -0.38 -16.38
CA GLU A 58 -29.96 0.97 -16.51
C GLU A 58 -29.19 1.76 -17.57
N ALA A 59 -27.87 1.57 -17.64
CA ALA A 59 -27.02 2.18 -18.66
C ALA A 59 -27.38 1.70 -20.08
N CYS A 60 -27.63 0.39 -20.27
CA CYS A 60 -28.14 -0.16 -21.53
C CYS A 60 -29.49 0.44 -21.92
N LYS A 61 -30.41 0.59 -20.95
CA LYS A 61 -31.73 1.20 -21.17
C LYS A 61 -31.62 2.68 -21.57
N ILE A 62 -30.75 3.45 -20.92
CA ILE A 62 -30.54 4.88 -21.22
C ILE A 62 -29.93 5.06 -22.62
N LEU A 63 -29.03 4.17 -23.04
CA LEU A 63 -28.42 4.20 -24.37
C LEU A 63 -29.23 3.50 -25.46
N GLU A 64 -30.44 3.02 -25.14
CA GLU A 64 -31.32 2.31 -26.06
C GLU A 64 -30.61 1.11 -26.74
N ILE A 65 -29.73 0.39 -26.01
CA ILE A 65 -28.98 -0.77 -26.51
C ILE A 65 -29.73 -2.06 -26.13
N SER A 66 -30.20 -2.79 -27.15
CA SER A 66 -30.85 -4.10 -26.97
C SER A 66 -29.80 -5.21 -26.83
N ILE A 67 -29.73 -5.82 -25.64
CA ILE A 67 -28.82 -6.94 -25.31
C ILE A 67 -29.13 -8.20 -26.17
N GLU A 68 -30.36 -8.32 -26.69
CA GLU A 68 -30.81 -9.44 -27.53
C GLU A 68 -30.23 -9.46 -28.96
N GLU A 69 -29.66 -8.35 -29.44
CA GLU A 69 -29.10 -8.24 -30.80
C GLU A 69 -27.61 -8.61 -30.89
N VAL A 70 -26.92 -8.81 -29.75
CA VAL A 70 -25.47 -9.10 -29.71
C VAL A 70 -25.18 -10.58 -30.00
N SER A 71 -26.14 -11.48 -29.81
CA SER A 71 -25.96 -12.94 -29.99
C SER A 71 -25.96 -13.43 -31.44
N ARG A 72 -26.06 -12.58 -32.47
CA ARG A 72 -26.30 -13.08 -33.84
C ARG A 72 -25.20 -12.92 -34.86
N ASP A 73 -24.15 -12.11 -34.64
CA ASP A 73 -23.27 -11.78 -35.77
C ASP A 73 -21.77 -12.05 -35.67
N ASP A 74 -21.20 -12.59 -34.58
CA ASP A 74 -19.79 -13.07 -34.63
C ASP A 74 -19.45 -14.12 -33.56
N THR A 75 -20.00 -15.33 -33.66
CA THR A 75 -19.39 -16.51 -33.01
C THR A 75 -18.58 -17.31 -34.04
N PRO A 76 -17.25 -17.43 -33.91
CA PRO A 76 -16.51 -18.40 -34.71
C PRO A 76 -16.97 -19.79 -34.29
N ARG A 77 -17.59 -20.53 -35.22
CA ARG A 77 -17.95 -21.94 -35.03
C ARG A 77 -16.72 -22.74 -34.59
N LYS A 78 -16.61 -23.04 -33.30
CA LYS A 78 -15.84 -24.18 -32.79
C LYS A 78 -16.81 -25.20 -32.23
N ALA A 79 -16.90 -26.32 -32.93
CA ALA A 79 -17.57 -27.51 -32.47
C ALA A 79 -16.84 -28.08 -31.25
N ASN A 80 -17.53 -28.24 -30.12
CA ASN A 80 -17.59 -29.50 -29.38
C ASN A 80 -18.57 -29.43 -28.20
N SER A 81 -19.59 -30.29 -28.29
CA SER A 81 -20.20 -31.13 -27.26
C SER A 81 -20.40 -30.61 -25.82
N GLY A 82 -21.68 -30.52 -25.41
CA GLY A 82 -22.14 -31.06 -24.13
C GLY A 82 -22.65 -30.08 -23.06
N CYS A 83 -23.97 -30.01 -22.94
CA CYS A 83 -24.78 -29.65 -21.76
C CYS A 83 -24.90 -28.18 -21.28
N ASN A 84 -26.19 -27.82 -21.11
CA ASN A 84 -26.81 -26.77 -20.29
C ASN A 84 -26.74 -25.33 -20.84
N ASP A 85 -27.76 -24.97 -21.64
CA ASP A 85 -28.16 -23.59 -21.91
C ASP A 85 -28.70 -22.94 -20.61
N GLU A 86 -27.81 -22.50 -19.73
CA GLU A 86 -28.15 -21.46 -18.74
C GLU A 86 -27.99 -20.09 -19.41
N PRO A 87 -28.94 -19.15 -19.23
CA PRO A 87 -28.80 -17.81 -19.77
C PRO A 87 -27.53 -17.16 -19.20
N LEU A 88 -26.63 -16.68 -20.09
CA LEU A 88 -25.46 -15.91 -19.68
C LEU A 88 -25.90 -14.74 -18.78
N SER A 89 -25.19 -14.53 -17.67
CA SER A 89 -25.35 -13.34 -16.83
C SER A 89 -25.18 -12.07 -17.67
N ILE A 90 -25.99 -11.05 -17.40
CA ILE A 90 -26.04 -9.78 -18.13
C ILE A 90 -24.64 -9.14 -18.25
N SER A 91 -23.84 -9.19 -17.19
CA SER A 91 -22.47 -8.68 -17.18
C SER A 91 -21.55 -9.35 -18.19
N LYS A 92 -21.71 -10.67 -18.43
CA LYS A 92 -20.94 -11.38 -19.48
C LYS A 92 -21.41 -11.07 -20.89
N GLN A 93 -22.65 -10.60 -21.08
CA GLN A 93 -23.15 -10.19 -22.40
C GLN A 93 -22.70 -8.77 -22.75
N ILE A 94 -22.49 -7.92 -21.74
CA ILE A 94 -22.01 -6.55 -21.90
C ILE A 94 -20.56 -6.52 -22.38
N GLU A 95 -19.70 -7.43 -21.91
CA GLU A 95 -18.31 -7.59 -22.39
C GLU A 95 -18.19 -7.79 -23.92
N TYR A 96 -19.22 -8.31 -24.59
CA TYR A 96 -19.24 -8.52 -26.05
C TYR A 96 -19.87 -7.35 -26.84
N ILE A 97 -20.21 -6.23 -26.20
CA ILE A 97 -20.73 -5.06 -26.91
C ILE A 97 -19.59 -4.42 -27.71
N ASP A 98 -19.72 -4.42 -29.04
CA ASP A 98 -18.79 -3.74 -29.96
C ASP A 98 -18.66 -2.24 -29.59
N GLU A 99 -17.43 -1.83 -29.28
CA GLU A 99 -17.06 -0.48 -28.86
C GLU A 99 -17.49 0.58 -29.90
N GLU A 100 -17.44 0.24 -31.20
CA GLU A 100 -17.89 1.13 -32.27
C GLU A 100 -19.41 1.29 -32.29
N LYS A 101 -20.17 0.24 -31.96
CA LYS A 101 -21.63 0.29 -31.82
C LYS A 101 -22.03 1.16 -30.63
N LEU A 102 -21.34 1.02 -29.49
CA LEU A 102 -21.56 1.85 -28.31
C LEU A 102 -21.28 3.34 -28.60
N LYS A 103 -20.13 3.65 -29.22
CA LYS A 103 -19.76 5.02 -29.64
C LYS A 103 -20.77 5.66 -30.59
N ARG A 104 -21.32 4.89 -31.54
CA ARG A 104 -22.33 5.37 -32.49
C ARG A 104 -23.64 5.71 -31.78
N GLN A 105 -24.12 4.86 -30.87
CA GLN A 105 -25.36 5.12 -30.13
C GLN A 105 -25.24 6.33 -29.21
N TYR A 106 -24.13 6.45 -28.48
CA TYR A 106 -23.85 7.63 -27.67
C TYR A 106 -23.91 8.92 -28.49
N ARG A 107 -23.21 8.99 -29.63
CA ARG A 107 -23.22 10.18 -30.51
C ARG A 107 -24.61 10.53 -31.00
N LYS A 108 -25.39 9.52 -31.41
CA LYS A 108 -26.77 9.70 -31.88
C LYS A 108 -27.66 10.30 -30.80
N LEU A 109 -27.60 9.76 -29.57
CA LEU A 109 -28.43 10.23 -28.45
C LEU A 109 -27.96 11.59 -27.91
N ALA A 110 -26.64 11.82 -27.83
CA ALA A 110 -26.09 13.12 -27.43
C ALA A 110 -26.49 14.24 -28.40
N MET A 111 -26.54 13.96 -29.71
CA MET A 111 -27.04 14.92 -30.70
C MET A 111 -28.56 15.11 -30.65
N LYS A 112 -29.32 14.05 -30.35
CA LYS A 112 -30.79 14.05 -30.27
C LYS A 112 -31.31 14.83 -29.06
N PHE A 113 -30.61 14.74 -27.93
CA PHE A 113 -30.99 15.39 -26.68
C PHE A 113 -30.21 16.68 -26.39
N HIS A 114 -29.42 17.18 -27.35
CA HIS A 114 -28.62 18.40 -27.16
C HIS A 114 -29.51 19.59 -26.72
N PRO A 115 -29.13 20.35 -25.69
CA PRO A 115 -29.97 21.39 -25.08
C PRO A 115 -30.40 22.48 -26.07
N ASP A 116 -29.56 22.80 -27.06
CA ASP A 116 -29.91 23.76 -28.12
C ASP A 116 -31.06 23.30 -29.04
N LYS A 117 -31.30 22.00 -29.14
CA LYS A 117 -32.33 21.40 -30.01
C LYS A 117 -33.52 20.83 -29.24
N ASN A 118 -33.34 20.54 -27.95
CA ASN A 118 -34.37 19.98 -27.10
C ASN A 118 -34.27 20.56 -25.67
N PRO A 119 -34.95 21.69 -25.40
CA PRO A 119 -34.87 22.38 -24.10
C PRO A 119 -35.44 21.56 -22.93
N GLU A 120 -36.34 20.60 -23.18
CA GLU A 120 -36.88 19.67 -22.17
C GLU A 120 -36.05 18.38 -22.04
N GLY A 121 -35.09 18.15 -22.95
CA GLY A 121 -34.25 16.95 -23.00
C GLY A 121 -33.05 16.94 -22.03
N ARG A 122 -32.91 17.96 -21.19
CA ARG A 122 -31.73 18.19 -20.33
C ARG A 122 -31.40 17.01 -19.42
N GLU A 123 -32.42 16.39 -18.83
CA GLU A 123 -32.24 15.24 -17.93
C GLU A 123 -31.66 14.03 -18.68
N LYS A 124 -32.19 13.73 -19.87
CA LYS A 124 -31.68 12.66 -20.74
C LYS A 124 -30.30 12.99 -21.31
N PHE A 125 -30.04 14.26 -21.64
CA PHE A 125 -28.73 14.72 -22.09
C PHE A 125 -27.65 14.54 -21.02
N MET A 126 -27.97 14.74 -19.73
CA MET A 126 -27.04 14.48 -18.63
C MET A 126 -26.87 12.98 -18.33
N ALA A 127 -27.91 12.18 -18.58
CA ALA A 127 -27.87 10.73 -18.35
C ALA A 127 -27.08 9.97 -19.44
N VAL A 128 -27.12 10.42 -20.70
CA VAL A 128 -26.48 9.74 -21.84
C VAL A 128 -24.95 9.60 -21.71
N PRO A 129 -24.17 10.64 -21.33
CA PRO A 129 -22.74 10.50 -21.06
C PRO A 129 -22.44 9.53 -19.91
N ARG A 130 -23.22 9.59 -18.82
CA ARG A 130 -23.05 8.72 -17.65
C ARG A 130 -23.30 7.24 -17.99
N ALA A 131 -24.32 6.97 -18.79
CA ALA A 131 -24.62 5.62 -19.26
C ALA A 131 -23.56 5.07 -20.23
N TYR A 132 -23.02 5.93 -21.11
CA TYR A 132 -21.92 5.55 -21.99
C TYR A 132 -20.65 5.22 -21.21
N GLU A 133 -20.30 6.04 -20.22
CA GLU A 133 -19.15 5.80 -19.35
C GLU A 133 -19.32 4.52 -18.53
N CYS A 134 -20.53 4.26 -18.00
CA CYS A 134 -20.86 3.03 -17.26
C CYS A 134 -20.65 1.76 -18.10
N LEU A 135 -21.19 1.73 -19.33
CA LEU A 135 -21.00 0.59 -20.21
C LEU A 135 -19.57 0.49 -20.74
N GLN A 136 -18.88 1.62 -20.95
CA GLN A 136 -17.48 1.60 -21.38
C GLN A 136 -16.58 0.98 -20.30
N VAL A 137 -16.81 1.31 -19.04
CA VAL A 137 -16.09 0.70 -17.91
C VAL A 137 -16.47 -0.78 -17.77
N ALA A 138 -17.74 -1.15 -17.96
CA ALA A 138 -18.19 -2.54 -17.88
C ALA A 138 -17.63 -3.42 -19.01
N ILE A 139 -17.62 -2.93 -20.26
CA ILE A 139 -17.02 -3.61 -21.42
C ILE A 139 -15.51 -3.81 -21.22
N GLN A 140 -14.86 -2.85 -20.57
CA GLN A 140 -13.44 -2.89 -20.24
C GLN A 140 -13.16 -3.55 -18.88
N GLY A 141 -14.16 -4.08 -18.16
CA GLY A 141 -14.01 -4.66 -16.82
C GLY A 141 -13.42 -3.70 -15.77
N CYS A 142 -13.07 -4.23 -14.59
CA CYS A 142 -12.31 -3.54 -13.52
C CYS A 142 -10.97 -2.91 -13.98
N GLU A 143 -10.68 -2.93 -15.28
CA GLU A 143 -9.46 -2.48 -15.87
C GLU A 143 -9.40 -0.94 -15.99
N SER A 144 -10.45 -0.14 -15.82
CA SER A 144 -10.25 1.33 -15.98
C SER A 144 -9.24 1.94 -14.99
N SER A 145 -9.20 1.49 -13.72
CA SER A 145 -8.17 1.92 -12.76
C SER A 145 -6.85 1.15 -12.92
N SER A 146 -6.88 -0.12 -13.32
CA SER A 146 -5.65 -0.89 -13.62
C SER A 146 -4.98 -0.41 -14.89
N LEU A 147 -5.73 -0.17 -15.96
CA LEU A 147 -5.32 0.46 -17.20
C LEU A 147 -4.86 1.88 -16.95
N ASN A 148 -5.51 2.70 -16.13
CA ASN A 148 -4.96 4.02 -15.82
C ASN A 148 -3.59 3.91 -15.12
N GLY A 149 -3.42 2.94 -14.22
CA GLY A 149 -2.13 2.64 -13.59
C GLY A 149 -1.09 2.13 -14.60
N GLU A 150 -1.43 1.13 -15.40
CA GLU A 150 -0.56 0.54 -16.42
C GLU A 150 -0.23 1.52 -17.56
N GLU A 151 -1.18 2.38 -17.94
CA GLU A 151 -0.99 3.45 -18.90
C GLU A 151 -0.06 4.53 -18.35
N LEU A 152 -0.17 4.88 -17.06
CA LEU A 152 0.77 5.78 -16.41
C LEU A 152 2.19 5.19 -16.39
N VAL A 153 2.33 3.91 -16.07
CA VAL A 153 3.61 3.18 -16.16
C VAL A 153 4.14 3.23 -17.59
N ARG A 154 3.31 2.86 -18.58
CA ARG A 154 3.67 2.87 -20.01
C ARG A 154 4.02 4.26 -20.54
N ALA A 155 3.48 5.32 -19.94
CA ALA A 155 3.77 6.71 -20.28
C ALA A 155 5.03 7.26 -19.57
N GLY A 156 5.78 6.43 -18.84
CA GLY A 156 6.98 6.86 -18.11
C GLY A 156 6.66 7.63 -16.83
N GLY A 157 5.51 7.36 -16.20
CA GLY A 157 5.09 8.03 -14.98
C GLY A 157 5.90 7.63 -13.75
N ILE A 158 6.40 6.39 -13.68
CA ILE A 158 7.16 5.87 -12.52
C ILE A 158 8.49 6.63 -12.33
N PRO A 159 9.36 6.80 -13.36
CA PRO A 159 10.61 7.56 -13.22
C PRO A 159 10.37 9.05 -12.93
N LEU A 160 9.31 9.63 -13.52
CA LEU A 160 8.93 11.02 -13.27
C LEU A 160 8.53 11.22 -11.80
N LEU A 161 7.65 10.37 -11.27
CA LEU A 161 7.21 10.41 -9.88
C LEU A 161 8.39 10.20 -8.92
N SER A 162 9.29 9.27 -9.24
CA SER A 162 10.50 9.03 -8.44
C SER A 162 11.45 10.23 -8.43
N THR A 163 11.69 10.85 -9.58
CA THR A 163 12.52 12.06 -9.68
C THR A 163 11.92 13.21 -8.88
N LEU A 164 10.60 13.39 -8.93
CA LEU A 164 9.90 14.40 -8.14
C LEU A 164 9.97 14.11 -6.64
N LEU A 165 9.77 12.84 -6.24
CA LEU A 165 9.89 12.42 -4.86
C LEU A 165 11.28 12.77 -4.31
N SER A 166 12.34 12.35 -5.00
CA SER A 166 13.71 12.61 -4.60
C SER A 166 14.01 14.11 -4.44
N ARG A 167 13.55 14.94 -5.38
CA ARG A 167 13.71 16.40 -5.29
C ARG A 167 12.97 17.01 -4.10
N CYS A 168 11.79 16.49 -3.77
CA CYS A 168 11.04 16.94 -2.60
C CYS A 168 11.67 16.43 -1.30
N MET A 169 12.13 15.19 -1.25
CA MET A 169 12.79 14.62 -0.07
C MET A 169 14.08 15.37 0.30
N CYS A 170 14.74 16.03 -0.66
CA CYS A 170 15.87 16.93 -0.39
C CYS A 170 15.52 18.19 0.43
N VAL A 171 14.24 18.58 0.50
CA VAL A 171 13.78 19.81 1.18
C VAL A 171 12.79 19.56 2.31
N VAL A 172 12.26 18.34 2.42
CA VAL A 172 11.36 17.94 3.49
C VAL A 172 12.18 17.35 4.64
N GLN A 173 11.79 17.67 5.87
CA GLN A 173 12.40 17.21 7.11
C GLN A 173 11.30 16.66 8.04
N PRO A 174 11.65 15.90 9.10
CA PRO A 174 10.67 15.45 10.09
C PRO A 174 9.86 16.58 10.72
N THR A 175 10.41 17.80 10.76
CA THR A 175 9.76 19.02 11.27
C THR A 175 8.90 19.75 10.25
N THR A 176 8.83 19.30 8.99
CA THR A 176 8.03 19.93 7.94
C THR A 176 6.54 19.65 8.15
N LEU A 177 5.73 20.71 8.16
CA LEU A 177 4.28 20.61 8.37
C LEU A 177 3.55 20.11 7.12
N ALA A 178 2.45 19.37 7.30
CA ALA A 178 1.61 18.89 6.19
C ALA A 178 1.07 20.00 5.27
N SER A 179 0.94 21.23 5.77
CA SER A 179 0.50 22.40 4.98
C SER A 179 1.55 22.90 3.99
N GLU A 180 2.82 22.53 4.18
CA GLU A 180 3.89 22.93 3.28
C GLU A 180 3.70 22.27 1.90
N PRO A 181 3.90 23.01 0.79
CA PRO A 181 3.68 22.47 -0.55
C PRO A 181 4.52 21.21 -0.84
N SER A 182 5.78 21.18 -0.40
CA SER A 182 6.68 20.03 -0.58
C SER A 182 6.18 18.78 0.14
N ALA A 183 5.67 18.92 1.37
CA ALA A 183 5.07 17.81 2.12
C ALA A 183 3.78 17.29 1.46
N THR A 184 2.93 18.20 0.96
CA THR A 184 1.72 17.84 0.20
C THR A 184 2.08 17.05 -1.06
N ILE A 185 3.11 17.48 -1.77
CA ILE A 185 3.61 16.79 -2.97
C ILE A 185 4.09 15.38 -2.61
N VAL A 186 4.94 15.22 -1.59
CA VAL A 186 5.43 13.92 -1.12
C VAL A 186 4.28 12.97 -0.79
N ALA A 187 3.31 13.43 0.02
CA ALA A 187 2.17 12.59 0.42
C ALA A 187 1.37 12.05 -0.78
N ASN A 188 1.15 12.88 -1.79
CA ASN A 188 0.40 12.51 -2.98
C ASN A 188 1.20 11.60 -3.93
N ILE A 189 2.52 11.80 -4.05
CA ILE A 189 3.39 10.90 -4.82
C ILE A 189 3.42 9.52 -4.16
N LEU A 190 3.58 9.45 -2.83
CA LEU A 190 3.55 8.20 -2.08
C LEU A 190 2.19 7.50 -2.15
N GLN A 191 1.08 8.27 -2.16
CA GLN A 191 -0.25 7.72 -2.42
C GLN A 191 -0.35 7.10 -3.82
N SER A 192 0.30 7.71 -4.81
CA SER A 192 0.37 7.16 -6.17
C SER A 192 1.19 5.88 -6.19
N PHE A 193 2.37 5.88 -5.54
CA PHE A 193 3.19 4.67 -5.42
C PHE A 193 2.49 3.56 -4.63
N SER A 194 1.71 3.85 -3.59
CA SER A 194 1.01 2.80 -2.83
C SER A 194 0.00 2.05 -3.71
N VAL A 195 -0.68 2.75 -4.62
CA VAL A 195 -1.56 2.14 -5.62
C VAL A 195 -0.75 1.46 -6.72
N LEU A 196 0.23 2.15 -7.31
CA LEU A 196 1.01 1.64 -8.44
C LEU A 196 1.79 0.37 -8.07
N SER A 197 2.25 0.26 -6.82
CA SER A 197 2.93 -0.93 -6.29
C SER A 197 2.09 -2.21 -6.36
N THR A 198 0.77 -2.11 -6.60
CA THR A 198 -0.09 -3.28 -6.81
C THR A 198 0.09 -3.88 -8.21
N PHE A 199 0.60 -3.14 -9.20
CA PHE A 199 0.87 -3.63 -10.55
C PHE A 199 2.28 -4.18 -10.68
N GLU A 200 2.42 -5.33 -11.35
CA GLU A 200 3.73 -5.96 -11.56
C GLU A 200 4.66 -5.12 -12.44
N SER A 201 4.12 -4.51 -13.50
CA SER A 201 4.87 -3.63 -14.41
C SER A 201 5.49 -2.43 -13.69
N ALA A 202 4.72 -1.78 -12.81
CA ALA A 202 5.20 -0.69 -11.97
C ALA A 202 6.31 -1.16 -11.02
N ARG A 203 6.12 -2.32 -10.37
CA ARG A 203 7.12 -2.88 -9.44
C ARG A 203 8.45 -3.15 -10.13
N VAL A 204 8.45 -3.72 -11.34
CA VAL A 204 9.69 -3.97 -12.08
C VAL A 204 10.47 -2.67 -12.30
N GLU A 205 9.79 -1.62 -12.77
CA GLU A 205 10.42 -0.31 -13.02
C GLU A 205 10.88 0.38 -11.72
N MET A 206 10.08 0.30 -10.65
CA MET A 206 10.45 0.85 -9.34
C MET A 206 11.74 0.24 -8.77
N LEU A 207 12.02 -1.04 -9.05
CA LEU A 207 13.23 -1.71 -8.58
C LEU A 207 14.50 -1.22 -9.29
N GLU A 208 14.36 -0.69 -10.52
CA GLU A 208 15.47 -0.16 -11.32
C GLU A 208 15.84 1.28 -10.94
N LEU A 209 14.95 1.98 -10.23
CA LEU A 209 15.13 3.38 -9.84
C LEU A 209 15.95 3.52 -8.56
N ALA A 210 17.21 3.90 -8.71
CA ALA A 210 18.12 4.15 -7.59
C ALA A 210 17.57 5.24 -6.65
N GLY A 211 17.57 4.98 -5.34
CA GLY A 211 17.14 5.92 -4.31
C GLY A 211 15.63 5.96 -4.05
N LEU A 212 14.79 5.39 -4.93
CA LEU A 212 13.33 5.41 -4.74
C LEU A 212 12.92 4.68 -3.44
N ILE A 213 13.53 3.53 -3.18
CA ILE A 213 13.23 2.73 -1.98
C ILE A 213 13.67 3.47 -0.72
N ASP A 214 14.84 4.10 -0.76
CA ASP A 214 15.34 4.96 0.31
C ASP A 214 14.36 6.10 0.58
N ASP A 215 13.92 6.83 -0.45
CA ASP A 215 12.97 7.95 -0.31
C ASP A 215 11.61 7.49 0.27
N ILE A 216 11.10 6.33 -0.14
CA ILE A 216 9.87 5.73 0.42
C ILE A 216 10.07 5.40 1.91
N ILE A 217 11.21 4.83 2.30
CA ILE A 217 11.49 4.50 3.70
C ILE A 217 11.64 5.77 4.54
N HIS A 218 12.43 6.74 4.11
CA HIS A 218 12.64 8.00 4.85
C HIS A 218 11.36 8.82 4.98
N SER A 219 10.40 8.65 4.06
CA SER A 219 9.08 9.28 4.18
C SER A 219 8.29 8.81 5.40
N THR A 220 8.64 7.65 5.99
CA THR A 220 8.02 7.16 7.23
C THR A 220 8.40 7.99 8.47
N GLU A 221 9.43 8.83 8.38
CA GLU A 221 9.88 9.74 9.46
C GLU A 221 9.17 11.10 9.45
N LEU A 222 8.30 11.34 8.46
CA LEU A 222 7.56 12.60 8.33
C LEU A 222 6.35 12.65 9.28
N GLU A 223 6.61 12.58 10.59
CA GLU A 223 5.58 12.47 11.64
C GLU A 223 4.50 13.57 11.57
N LEU A 224 4.86 14.77 11.12
CA LEU A 224 3.94 15.90 10.95
C LEU A 224 3.13 15.85 9.65
N VAL A 225 3.33 14.80 8.84
CA VAL A 225 2.63 14.53 7.57
C VAL A 225 2.02 13.10 7.61
N PRO A 226 0.96 12.87 8.42
CA PRO A 226 0.43 11.52 8.64
C PRO A 226 0.07 10.73 7.38
N THR A 227 -0.43 11.42 6.35
CA THR A 227 -0.78 10.79 5.08
C THR A 227 0.46 10.24 4.36
N ALA A 228 1.59 10.97 4.37
CA ALA A 228 2.83 10.51 3.74
C ALA A 228 3.37 9.25 4.43
N VAL A 229 3.38 9.24 5.76
CA VAL A 229 3.81 8.06 6.55
C VAL A 229 2.91 6.87 6.25
N ALA A 230 1.59 7.05 6.26
CA ALA A 230 0.64 5.96 5.99
C ALA A 230 0.81 5.37 4.58
N THR A 231 0.94 6.21 3.56
CA THR A 231 1.06 5.76 2.17
C THR A 231 2.43 5.15 1.87
N ALA A 232 3.50 5.65 2.50
CA ALA A 232 4.81 5.01 2.47
C ALA A 232 4.76 3.58 3.05
N LEU A 233 4.16 3.39 4.23
CA LEU A 233 4.03 2.07 4.84
C LEU A 233 3.18 1.12 3.98
N GLN A 234 2.12 1.62 3.36
CA GLN A 234 1.33 0.86 2.39
C GLN A 234 2.15 0.47 1.16
N ALA A 235 2.95 1.39 0.60
CA ALA A 235 3.83 1.11 -0.53
C ALA A 235 4.86 0.02 -0.18
N ILE A 236 5.53 0.14 0.98
CA ILE A 236 6.47 -0.88 1.50
C ILE A 236 5.79 -2.25 1.62
N SER A 237 4.58 -2.27 2.17
CA SER A 237 3.76 -3.48 2.27
C SER A 237 3.46 -4.09 0.88
N HIS A 238 3.06 -3.29 -0.10
CA HIS A 238 2.69 -3.77 -1.44
C HIS A 238 3.89 -4.20 -2.29
N ILE A 239 5.05 -3.55 -2.19
CA ILE A 239 6.24 -3.97 -2.95
C ILE A 239 6.92 -5.20 -2.36
N SER A 240 6.70 -5.53 -1.07
CA SER A 240 7.25 -6.71 -0.39
C SER A 240 6.73 -8.07 -0.88
N VAL A 241 6.19 -8.14 -2.10
CA VAL A 241 5.63 -9.35 -2.74
C VAL A 241 6.69 -10.25 -3.38
N SER A 242 7.95 -9.81 -3.46
CA SER A 242 9.06 -10.60 -4.02
C SER A 242 10.29 -10.56 -3.13
N PHE A 243 11.15 -11.56 -3.26
CA PHE A 243 12.34 -11.71 -2.43
C PHE A 243 13.37 -10.60 -2.72
N GLU A 244 13.44 -10.16 -3.98
CA GLU A 244 14.28 -9.05 -4.44
C GLU A 244 13.89 -7.74 -3.75
N PHE A 245 12.58 -7.42 -3.71
CA PHE A 245 12.09 -6.24 -3.02
C PHE A 245 12.31 -6.31 -1.51
N GLN A 246 12.03 -7.45 -0.89
CA GLN A 246 12.28 -7.65 0.54
C GLN A 246 13.76 -7.37 0.88
N ASN A 247 14.70 -7.94 0.12
CA ASN A 247 16.12 -7.71 0.35
C ASN A 247 16.55 -6.27 0.08
N THR A 248 15.95 -5.61 -0.91
CA THR A 248 16.25 -4.20 -1.22
C THR A 248 15.77 -3.30 -0.09
N LEU A 249 14.55 -3.50 0.41
CA LEU A 249 14.00 -2.80 1.58
C LEU A 249 14.85 -3.02 2.83
N LEU A 250 15.26 -4.26 3.07
CA LEU A 250 16.12 -4.63 4.19
C LEU A 250 17.49 -3.92 4.12
N LYS A 251 18.13 -3.90 2.95
CA LYS A 251 19.40 -3.20 2.72
C LYS A 251 19.26 -1.68 2.77
N ALA A 252 18.10 -1.13 2.45
CA ALA A 252 17.77 0.28 2.63
C ALA A 252 17.33 0.60 4.08
N GLY A 253 17.38 -0.38 4.99
CA GLY A 253 17.19 -0.17 6.42
C GLY A 253 15.75 -0.17 6.90
N ALA A 254 14.77 -0.57 6.07
CA ALA A 254 13.33 -0.49 6.38
C ALA A 254 12.99 -0.97 7.80
N MET A 255 13.58 -2.08 8.25
CA MET A 255 13.35 -2.61 9.60
C MET A 255 13.62 -1.60 10.72
N TRP A 256 14.69 -0.81 10.59
CA TRP A 256 15.08 0.20 11.57
C TRP A 256 14.09 1.37 11.62
N TYR A 257 13.47 1.71 10.49
CA TYR A 257 12.47 2.78 10.42
C TYR A 257 11.09 2.32 10.92
N LEU A 258 10.71 1.08 10.60
CA LEU A 258 9.39 0.55 10.91
C LEU A 258 9.22 0.15 12.39
N ILE A 259 10.23 -0.47 13.02
CA ILE A 259 10.12 -0.97 14.40
C ILE A 259 9.65 0.10 15.40
N PRO A 260 10.23 1.32 15.42
CA PRO A 260 9.81 2.35 16.38
C PRO A 260 8.37 2.80 16.22
N LEU A 261 7.78 2.69 15.02
CA LEU A 261 6.37 3.03 14.79
C LEU A 261 5.41 2.09 15.56
N LEU A 262 5.79 0.84 15.79
CA LEU A 262 4.98 -0.11 16.56
C LEU A 262 4.87 0.32 18.04
N LEU A 263 5.88 1.03 18.55
CA LEU A 263 5.97 1.49 19.94
C LEU A 263 5.33 2.87 20.17
N ASN A 264 4.65 3.42 19.15
CA ASN A 264 3.87 4.65 19.24
C ASN A 264 2.35 4.38 19.41
N TYR A 265 1.95 3.10 19.49
CA TYR A 265 0.54 2.71 19.61
C TYR A 265 0.02 2.92 21.04
N ASP A 266 -1.16 3.51 21.15
CA ASP A 266 -1.88 3.72 22.41
C ASP A 266 -3.31 3.15 22.28
N SER A 267 -3.57 2.04 22.98
CA SER A 267 -4.88 1.39 22.98
C SER A 267 -5.98 2.19 23.69
N THR A 268 -5.62 3.20 24.49
CA THR A 268 -6.56 4.03 25.24
C THR A 268 -7.07 5.23 24.45
N ALA A 269 -6.44 5.54 23.31
CA ALA A 269 -6.90 6.58 22.40
C ALA A 269 -8.19 6.12 21.69
N GLU A 270 -9.34 6.62 22.15
CA GLU A 270 -10.65 6.32 21.57
C GLU A 270 -10.74 6.79 20.11
N GLU A 271 -11.31 5.96 19.23
CA GLU A 271 -11.73 6.43 17.90
C GLU A 271 -12.94 7.37 18.09
N PRO A 272 -12.86 8.62 17.61
CA PRO A 272 -13.90 9.60 17.82
C PRO A 272 -15.18 9.19 17.11
N ASP A 273 -16.31 9.33 17.81
CA ASP A 273 -17.60 9.39 17.14
C ASP A 273 -17.59 10.51 16.10
N LYS A 274 -18.16 10.25 14.91
CA LYS A 274 -18.12 11.10 13.69
C LYS A 274 -18.63 12.56 13.85
N LYS A 275 -18.94 13.03 15.05
CA LYS A 275 -19.64 14.30 15.30
C LYS A 275 -18.87 15.38 16.05
N ASP A 276 -17.71 15.09 16.64
CA ASP A 276 -16.98 16.09 17.42
C ASP A 276 -15.67 16.55 16.76
N ALA A 277 -15.40 17.86 16.86
CA ALA A 277 -14.14 18.43 16.44
C ALA A 277 -13.02 17.88 17.32
N LEU A 278 -12.19 17.02 16.72
CA LEU A 278 -11.05 16.40 17.37
C LEU A 278 -10.03 17.43 17.84
N GLY A 279 -9.61 17.31 19.11
CA GLY A 279 -8.42 18.00 19.59
C GLY A 279 -7.18 17.56 18.80
N VAL A 280 -6.26 18.50 18.53
CA VAL A 280 -5.04 18.24 17.74
C VAL A 280 -4.26 17.04 18.28
N GLY A 281 -4.14 16.89 19.61
CA GLY A 281 -3.46 15.74 20.23
C GLY A 281 -4.13 14.39 19.97
N ILE A 282 -5.46 14.34 19.96
CA ILE A 282 -6.22 13.10 19.68
C ILE A 282 -6.03 12.71 18.21
N SER A 283 -6.11 13.69 17.30
CA SER A 283 -5.85 13.46 15.87
C SER A 283 -4.45 12.90 15.59
N VAL A 284 -3.42 13.42 16.26
CA VAL A 284 -2.04 12.91 16.15
C VAL A 284 -1.93 11.48 16.66
N GLN A 285 -2.55 11.14 17.79
CA GLN A 285 -2.47 9.78 18.32
C GLN A 285 -3.24 8.77 17.46
N ILE A 286 -4.39 9.15 16.90
CA ILE A 286 -5.12 8.32 15.92
C ILE A 286 -4.23 8.01 14.71
N ALA A 287 -3.52 9.01 14.19
CA ALA A 287 -2.56 8.81 13.11
C ALA A 287 -1.46 7.82 13.50
N LYS A 288 -0.83 8.00 14.68
CA LYS A 288 0.20 7.08 15.20
C LYS A 288 -0.30 5.65 15.35
N ASN A 289 -1.52 5.45 15.85
CA ASN A 289 -2.14 4.13 15.96
C ASN A 289 -2.32 3.48 14.59
N SER A 290 -2.79 4.25 13.60
CA SER A 290 -2.91 3.78 12.21
C SER A 290 -1.55 3.42 11.61
N HIS A 291 -0.52 4.25 11.84
CA HIS A 291 0.85 3.98 11.39
C HIS A 291 1.42 2.72 12.02
N ALA A 292 1.21 2.48 13.31
CA ALA A 292 1.65 1.27 13.99
C ALA A 292 1.04 0.00 13.37
N VAL A 293 -0.25 0.03 13.02
CA VAL A 293 -0.93 -1.07 12.32
C VAL A 293 -0.33 -1.30 10.94
N LEU A 294 -0.13 -0.23 10.15
CA LEU A 294 0.46 -0.33 8.82
C LEU A 294 1.93 -0.80 8.87
N ALA A 295 2.70 -0.35 9.85
CA ALA A 295 4.09 -0.78 10.05
C ALA A 295 4.17 -2.26 10.45
N ALA A 296 3.30 -2.74 11.33
CA ALA A 296 3.23 -4.17 11.66
C ALA A 296 2.89 -5.02 10.43
N ARG A 297 1.94 -4.60 9.60
CA ARG A 297 1.62 -5.29 8.33
C ARG A 297 2.78 -5.25 7.34
N ALA A 298 3.46 -4.12 7.21
CA ALA A 298 4.62 -3.98 6.35
C ALA A 298 5.77 -4.89 6.82
N LEU A 299 6.06 -4.99 8.13
CA LEU A 299 7.04 -5.93 8.68
C LEU A 299 6.64 -7.39 8.48
N SER A 300 5.35 -7.70 8.62
CA SER A 300 4.81 -9.04 8.37
C SER A 300 5.03 -9.50 6.93
N ARG A 301 4.75 -8.62 5.95
CA ARG A 301 4.98 -8.90 4.52
C ARG A 301 6.46 -8.84 4.13
N LEU A 302 7.24 -7.94 4.73
CA LEU A 302 8.69 -7.83 4.53
C LEU A 302 9.42 -9.12 4.95
N SER A 303 8.94 -9.77 6.00
CA SER A 303 9.50 -11.02 6.51
C SER A 303 8.88 -12.28 5.90
N GLY A 304 7.70 -12.15 5.28
CA GLY A 304 6.91 -13.29 4.82
C GLY A 304 6.33 -14.13 5.96
N LEU A 305 6.09 -13.53 7.13
CA LEU A 305 5.42 -14.19 8.26
C LEU A 305 3.89 -14.20 8.12
N CYS A 306 3.32 -13.32 7.30
CA CYS A 306 1.89 -13.27 7.05
C CYS A 306 1.39 -14.58 6.43
N ASN A 307 0.26 -15.09 6.93
CA ASN A 307 -0.42 -16.26 6.38
C ASN A 307 -1.27 -15.91 5.15
N SER A 308 -0.77 -15.12 4.20
CA SER A 308 -1.56 -14.72 3.03
C SER A 308 -1.47 -15.73 1.88
N GLU A 309 -2.58 -15.90 1.15
CA GLU A 309 -2.66 -16.72 -0.06
C GLU A 309 -1.86 -16.10 -1.24
N ASP A 310 -1.31 -14.88 -1.08
CA ASP A 310 -0.66 -14.10 -2.15
C ASP A 310 0.76 -14.59 -2.52
N GLY A 311 1.22 -15.70 -1.94
CA GLY A 311 2.53 -16.28 -2.28
C GLY A 311 3.73 -15.40 -1.88
N ILE A 312 3.59 -14.60 -0.81
CA ILE A 312 4.67 -13.73 -0.32
C ILE A 312 5.86 -14.60 0.14
N PRO A 313 7.09 -14.34 -0.33
CA PRO A 313 8.22 -15.19 -0.02
C PRO A 313 8.66 -15.06 1.44
N TYR A 314 9.02 -16.19 2.04
CA TYR A 314 9.61 -16.23 3.37
C TYR A 314 11.05 -15.71 3.35
N ASN A 315 11.35 -14.71 4.19
CA ASN A 315 12.69 -14.14 4.30
C ASN A 315 13.31 -14.47 5.66
N ALA A 316 14.15 -15.51 5.69
CA ALA A 316 14.79 -15.99 6.92
C ALA A 316 15.57 -14.89 7.65
N SER A 317 16.33 -14.06 6.93
CA SER A 317 17.13 -12.98 7.54
C SER A 317 16.25 -11.93 8.21
N ALA A 318 15.12 -11.57 7.60
CA ALA A 318 14.16 -10.66 8.23
C ALA A 318 13.51 -11.29 9.46
N VAL A 319 13.14 -12.57 9.40
CA VAL A 319 12.52 -13.28 10.54
C VAL A 319 13.50 -13.41 11.70
N ASP A 320 14.74 -13.79 11.44
CA ASP A 320 15.77 -13.93 12.48
C ASP A 320 16.06 -12.58 13.15
N ALA A 321 16.13 -11.50 12.36
CA ALA A 321 16.27 -10.15 12.88
C ALA A 321 15.07 -9.72 13.74
N LEU A 322 13.84 -9.98 13.28
CA LEU A 322 12.63 -9.69 14.07
C LEU A 322 12.57 -10.50 15.36
N LYS A 323 12.97 -11.77 15.34
CA LYS A 323 13.05 -12.61 16.55
C LYS A 323 14.11 -12.09 17.52
N ALA A 324 15.26 -11.63 17.04
CA ALA A 324 16.29 -11.04 17.88
C ALA A 324 15.84 -9.71 18.50
N LEU A 325 15.20 -8.85 17.72
CA LEU A 325 14.80 -7.51 18.15
C LEU A 325 13.52 -7.52 18.99
N LEU A 326 12.47 -8.23 18.58
CA LEU A 326 11.19 -8.26 19.28
C LEU A 326 11.08 -9.40 20.29
N THR A 327 12.04 -10.32 20.37
CA THR A 327 11.93 -11.65 21.00
C THR A 327 11.06 -12.63 20.18
N PRO A 328 11.33 -13.95 20.24
CA PRO A 328 10.65 -14.93 19.39
C PRO A 328 9.12 -14.90 19.48
N LYS A 329 8.57 -14.81 20.70
CA LYS A 329 7.13 -14.87 20.90
C LYS A 329 6.41 -13.64 20.34
N LEU A 330 6.93 -12.43 20.56
CA LEU A 330 6.33 -11.21 20.01
C LEU A 330 6.49 -11.15 18.49
N ALA A 331 7.66 -11.52 17.96
CA ALA A 331 7.85 -11.61 16.51
C ALA A 331 6.85 -12.58 15.85
N SER A 332 6.52 -13.69 16.52
CA SER A 332 5.54 -14.66 16.01
C SER A 332 4.13 -14.09 15.83
N LYS A 333 3.74 -13.05 16.59
CA LYS A 333 2.43 -12.39 16.46
C LYS A 333 2.32 -11.52 15.21
N LEU A 334 3.41 -11.26 14.48
CA LEU A 334 3.35 -10.57 13.18
C LEU A 334 2.64 -11.41 12.11
N LYS A 335 2.45 -12.72 12.32
CA LYS A 335 1.71 -13.59 11.39
C LYS A 335 0.20 -13.27 11.32
N ASP A 336 -0.32 -12.60 12.34
CA ASP A 336 -1.75 -12.34 12.48
C ASP A 336 -2.19 -11.19 11.56
N GLU A 337 -3.30 -11.36 10.83
CA GLU A 337 -3.81 -10.34 9.90
C GLU A 337 -4.15 -8.99 10.59
N GLN A 338 -4.55 -9.08 11.85
CA GLN A 338 -4.84 -7.92 12.71
C GLN A 338 -3.79 -7.82 13.81
N PRO A 339 -2.87 -6.85 13.76
CA PRO A 339 -1.74 -6.77 14.69
C PRO A 339 -2.11 -6.15 16.05
N LEU A 340 -3.39 -6.01 16.41
CA LEU A 340 -3.82 -5.27 17.61
C LEU A 340 -3.30 -5.89 18.90
N ASP A 341 -3.30 -7.22 18.98
CA ASP A 341 -2.79 -7.94 20.15
C ASP A 341 -1.27 -7.77 20.31
N LEU A 342 -0.51 -7.83 19.20
CA LEU A 342 0.92 -7.50 19.18
C LEU A 342 1.14 -6.05 19.65
N LEU A 343 0.44 -5.09 19.08
CA LEU A 343 0.62 -3.66 19.37
C LEU A 343 0.27 -3.33 20.82
N SER A 344 -0.83 -3.89 21.34
CA SER A 344 -1.21 -3.76 22.75
C SER A 344 -0.14 -4.35 23.67
N THR A 345 0.38 -5.54 23.33
CA THR A 345 1.45 -6.19 24.10
C THR A 345 2.74 -5.38 24.09
N LEU A 346 3.17 -4.89 22.92
CA LEU A 346 4.39 -4.10 22.78
C LEU A 346 4.35 -2.80 23.58
N ASN A 347 3.17 -2.22 23.79
CA ASN A 347 2.99 -0.94 24.47
C ASN A 347 2.51 -1.07 25.92
N SER A 348 2.47 -2.28 26.47
CA SER A 348 2.18 -2.56 27.87
C SER A 348 3.42 -3.06 28.62
N ASN A 349 3.25 -3.39 29.90
CA ASN A 349 4.22 -4.17 30.66
C ASN A 349 3.65 -5.57 30.83
N LEU A 350 4.36 -6.57 30.35
CA LEU A 350 3.96 -7.96 30.37
C LEU A 350 5.12 -8.83 30.89
N GLU A 351 4.79 -9.70 31.84
CA GLU A 351 5.72 -10.71 32.36
C GLU A 351 4.98 -12.05 32.43
N THR A 352 5.16 -12.84 31.37
CA THR A 352 4.67 -14.21 31.24
C THR A 352 5.84 -15.14 30.94
N PRO A 353 5.67 -16.46 31.08
CA PRO A 353 6.74 -17.42 30.81
C PRO A 353 7.33 -17.31 29.40
N GLU A 354 6.59 -16.84 28.40
CA GLU A 354 7.07 -16.67 27.02
C GLU A 354 7.49 -15.23 26.69
N ILE A 355 7.12 -14.24 27.50
CA ILE A 355 7.34 -12.81 27.22
C ILE A 355 7.74 -12.07 28.50
N ILE A 356 8.94 -11.50 28.51
CA ILE A 356 9.31 -10.43 29.44
C ILE A 356 9.46 -9.16 28.62
N TRP A 357 8.51 -8.25 28.74
CA TRP A 357 8.47 -6.99 27.97
C TRP A 357 8.00 -5.84 28.84
N ASN A 358 8.83 -4.81 29.00
CA ASN A 358 8.55 -3.68 29.88
C ASN A 358 9.20 -2.40 29.36
N SER A 359 9.13 -1.32 30.15
CA SER A 359 9.75 -0.04 29.78
C SER A 359 11.25 -0.12 29.54
N SER A 360 11.98 -0.98 30.26
CA SER A 360 13.42 -1.15 30.10
C SER A 360 13.76 -1.89 28.80
N THR A 361 13.06 -2.98 28.48
CA THR A 361 13.27 -3.69 27.21
C THR A 361 12.94 -2.80 26.01
N ARG A 362 11.83 -2.05 26.07
CA ARG A 362 11.49 -1.07 25.03
C ARG A 362 12.57 -0.01 24.85
N ALA A 363 13.10 0.55 25.95
CA ALA A 363 14.13 1.58 25.89
C ALA A 363 15.45 1.05 25.31
N GLU A 364 15.86 -0.17 25.67
CA GLU A 364 17.04 -0.83 25.11
C GLU A 364 16.89 -1.09 23.60
N LEU A 365 15.72 -1.58 23.17
CA LEU A 365 15.43 -1.79 21.74
C LEU A 365 15.49 -0.48 20.96
N LEU A 366 14.78 0.56 21.42
CA LEU A 366 14.75 1.86 20.74
C LEU A 366 16.14 2.48 20.64
N LYS A 367 16.91 2.44 21.73
CA LYS A 367 18.30 2.91 21.74
C LYS A 367 19.14 2.18 20.71
N PHE A 368 19.05 0.84 20.65
CA PHE A 368 19.81 0.05 19.68
C PHE A 368 19.38 0.38 18.24
N VAL A 369 18.08 0.47 17.96
CA VAL A 369 17.56 0.80 16.63
C VAL A 369 18.03 2.19 16.19
N ASP A 370 17.99 3.20 17.07
CA ASP A 370 18.47 4.54 16.77
C ASP A 370 19.98 4.57 16.47
N GLU A 371 20.78 3.78 17.19
CA GLU A 371 22.19 3.59 16.88
C GLU A 371 22.39 2.96 15.49
N GLN A 372 21.61 1.94 15.14
CA GLN A 372 21.70 1.29 13.83
C GLN A 372 21.30 2.21 12.67
N ARG A 373 20.33 3.10 12.83
CA ARG A 373 19.96 4.10 11.80
C ARG A 373 21.12 5.01 11.41
N SER A 374 22.09 5.20 12.31
CA SER A 374 23.27 6.03 12.08
C SER A 374 24.46 5.28 11.49
N ILE A 375 24.39 3.95 11.38
CA ILE A 375 25.49 3.08 10.96
C ILE A 375 25.21 2.54 9.55
N LEU A 376 25.84 3.17 8.56
CA LEU A 376 25.86 2.70 7.17
C LEU A 376 27.13 1.90 6.89
N CYS A 377 27.01 0.86 6.07
CA CYS A 377 28.15 0.14 5.54
C CYS A 377 28.93 1.00 4.54
N HIS A 378 30.13 0.54 4.15
CA HIS A 378 30.99 1.27 3.21
C HIS A 378 30.37 1.48 1.83
N ASP A 379 29.37 0.67 1.47
CA ASP A 379 28.59 0.76 0.24
C ASP A 379 27.32 1.64 0.38
N GLY A 380 27.09 2.24 1.56
CA GLY A 380 25.91 3.06 1.84
C GLY A 380 24.64 2.27 2.14
N LEU A 381 24.76 0.96 2.39
CA LEU A 381 23.63 0.09 2.73
C LEU A 381 23.65 -0.31 4.22
N PHE A 382 22.52 -0.78 4.73
CA PHE A 382 22.40 -1.34 6.06
C PHE A 382 22.70 -2.85 6.08
N ASP A 383 23.39 -3.32 7.13
CA ASP A 383 23.60 -4.75 7.40
C ASP A 383 22.74 -5.21 8.57
N LEU A 384 21.85 -6.18 8.31
CA LEU A 384 21.02 -6.80 9.33
C LEU A 384 21.81 -7.69 10.29
N LYS A 385 23.04 -8.08 10.00
CA LYS A 385 23.84 -8.90 10.93
C LYS A 385 23.98 -8.27 12.32
N ASN A 386 23.94 -6.95 12.42
CA ASN A 386 23.99 -6.27 13.69
C ASN A 386 22.79 -6.63 14.58
N SER A 387 21.61 -6.93 14.02
CA SER A 387 20.45 -7.39 14.81
C SER A 387 20.74 -8.69 15.55
N CYS A 388 21.52 -9.61 14.95
CA CYS A 388 21.89 -10.87 15.58
C CYS A 388 22.87 -10.70 16.76
N SER A 389 23.53 -9.54 16.85
CA SER A 389 24.42 -9.21 17.97
C SER A 389 23.72 -8.46 19.11
N PHE A 390 22.46 -8.06 18.90
CA PHE A 390 21.69 -7.36 19.91
C PHE A 390 21.31 -8.31 21.06
N ILE A 391 21.63 -7.90 22.28
CA ILE A 391 21.34 -8.64 23.50
C ILE A 391 20.73 -7.67 24.50
N TYR A 392 19.58 -8.03 25.05
CA TYR A 392 18.95 -7.29 26.12
C TYR A 392 19.75 -7.44 27.42
N GLU A 393 20.28 -6.33 27.94
CA GLU A 393 20.97 -6.30 29.23
C GLU A 393 19.97 -6.60 30.35
N THR A 394 18.74 -6.06 30.28
CA THR A 394 17.66 -6.37 31.23
C THR A 394 17.34 -7.86 31.30
N LEU A 395 17.47 -8.61 30.20
CA LEU A 395 17.17 -10.04 30.14
C LEU A 395 18.40 -10.94 30.35
N SER A 396 19.60 -10.36 30.43
CA SER A 396 20.87 -11.10 30.48
C SER A 396 21.03 -12.07 31.67
N LYS A 397 20.26 -11.84 32.74
CA LYS A 397 20.27 -12.69 33.94
C LYS A 397 19.18 -13.76 33.95
N GLU A 398 18.28 -13.74 32.98
CA GLU A 398 17.20 -14.71 32.89
C GLU A 398 17.67 -16.02 32.27
N LEU A 399 17.17 -17.15 32.79
CA LEU A 399 17.39 -18.45 32.18
C LEU A 399 16.30 -18.70 31.14
N TYR A 400 16.66 -18.52 29.87
CA TYR A 400 15.76 -18.67 28.73
C TYR A 400 16.06 -19.95 27.96
N ILE A 401 15.13 -20.91 27.97
CA ILE A 401 15.29 -22.24 27.35
C ILE A 401 14.01 -22.58 26.59
N GLY A 402 14.14 -23.06 25.35
CA GLY A 402 12.99 -23.51 24.54
C GLY A 402 11.89 -22.45 24.42
N ASN A 403 12.29 -21.20 24.21
CA ASN A 403 11.42 -20.02 24.15
C ASN A 403 10.71 -19.63 25.47
N VAL A 404 11.16 -20.13 26.63
CA VAL A 404 10.54 -19.90 27.94
C VAL A 404 11.54 -19.38 28.97
N TYR A 405 11.13 -18.33 29.71
CA TYR A 405 11.83 -17.78 30.86
C TYR A 405 11.50 -18.60 32.11
N LEU A 406 12.42 -19.46 32.52
CA LEU A 406 12.14 -20.49 33.54
C LEU A 406 11.81 -19.92 34.92
N ARG A 407 12.36 -18.76 35.29
CA ARG A 407 12.00 -18.08 36.53
C ARG A 407 10.50 -17.77 36.55
N VAL A 408 10.01 -17.11 35.49
CA VAL A 408 8.61 -16.71 35.37
C VAL A 408 7.69 -17.93 35.25
N TYR A 409 8.11 -18.97 34.53
CA TYR A 409 7.37 -20.24 34.47
C TYR A 409 7.18 -20.88 35.84
N ASN A 410 8.23 -20.93 36.67
CA ASN A 410 8.13 -21.48 38.02
C ASN A 410 7.25 -20.63 38.94
N ASP A 411 7.23 -19.30 38.74
CA ASP A 411 6.37 -18.38 39.47
C ASP A 411 4.89 -18.45 38.99
N GLN A 412 4.65 -18.95 37.76
CA GLN A 412 3.34 -19.08 37.12
C GLN A 412 3.11 -20.52 36.60
N PRO A 413 2.99 -21.51 37.50
CA PRO A 413 3.00 -22.94 37.13
C PRO A 413 1.77 -23.39 36.32
N ASP A 414 0.66 -22.64 36.40
CA ASP A 414 -0.58 -22.94 35.67
C ASP A 414 -0.59 -22.34 34.24
N PHE A 415 0.48 -21.64 33.83
CA PHE A 415 0.55 -21.03 32.51
C PHE A 415 0.73 -22.10 31.41
N GLU A 416 -0.15 -22.07 30.41
CA GLU A 416 -0.08 -22.95 29.25
C GLU A 416 0.96 -22.46 28.24
N ILE A 417 2.07 -23.20 28.10
CA ILE A 417 3.11 -22.94 27.10
C ILE A 417 2.61 -23.35 25.72
N SER A 418 2.96 -22.57 24.71
CA SER A 418 2.49 -22.77 23.33
C SER A 418 3.16 -23.96 22.65
N GLU A 419 4.43 -24.19 22.95
CA GLU A 419 5.26 -25.25 22.37
C GLU A 419 5.89 -26.11 23.49
N PRO A 420 5.08 -26.87 24.26
CA PRO A 420 5.56 -27.60 25.43
C PRO A 420 6.53 -28.73 25.07
N GLU A 421 6.39 -29.32 23.88
CA GLU A 421 7.32 -30.35 23.38
C GLU A 421 8.72 -29.78 23.11
N GLU A 422 8.81 -28.62 22.45
CA GLU A 422 10.08 -27.96 22.19
C GLU A 422 10.78 -27.55 23.49
N LEU A 423 10.02 -27.04 24.46
CA LEU A 423 10.53 -26.73 25.79
C LEU A 423 11.11 -27.97 26.47
N CYS A 424 10.38 -29.09 26.50
CA CYS A 424 10.87 -30.32 27.12
C CYS A 424 12.16 -30.83 26.48
N ILE A 425 12.26 -30.81 25.14
CA ILE A 425 13.47 -31.22 24.43
C ILE A 425 14.63 -30.29 24.80
N ALA A 426 14.43 -28.97 24.69
CA ALA A 426 15.46 -27.98 25.00
C ALA A 426 15.93 -28.06 26.47
N LEU A 427 15.04 -28.37 27.41
CA LEU A 427 15.37 -28.59 28.82
C LEU A 427 16.25 -29.82 29.02
N VAL A 428 15.90 -30.95 28.39
CA VAL A 428 16.70 -32.18 28.48
C VAL A 428 18.09 -31.96 27.90
N ASP A 429 18.18 -31.28 26.76
CA ASP A 429 19.47 -30.95 26.12
C ASP A 429 20.31 -30.03 26.99
N PHE A 430 19.70 -28.99 27.58
CA PHE A 430 20.37 -28.09 28.51
C PHE A 430 20.91 -28.82 29.74
N ILE A 431 20.08 -29.67 30.38
CA ILE A 431 20.49 -30.46 31.56
C ILE A 431 21.61 -31.44 31.18
N SER A 432 21.52 -32.06 30.01
CA SER A 432 22.54 -33.00 29.52
C SER A 432 23.90 -32.32 29.27
N CYS A 433 23.94 -31.01 29.04
CA CYS A 433 25.18 -30.25 28.94
C CYS A 433 25.79 -29.88 30.31
N LEU A 434 25.01 -29.98 31.39
CA LEU A 434 25.44 -29.64 32.76
C LEU A 434 25.97 -30.85 33.55
N VAL A 435 25.54 -32.06 33.17
CA VAL A 435 25.95 -33.35 33.75
C VAL A 435 27.12 -33.92 32.97
#